data_AF-A0A6I6DVZ2-F1
#
_entry.id   AF-A0A6I6DVZ2-F1
#
_cell.length_a   1.000
_cell.length_b   1.000
_cell.length_c   1.000
_cell.angle_alpha   90.00
_cell.angle_beta   90.00
_cell.angle_gamma   90.00
#
_symmetry.space_group_name_H-M   'P 1'
#
loop_
_entity.id
_entity.type
_entity.pdbx_description
1 polymer ?
#
loop_
_entity_poly.entity_id
_entity_poly.type
_entity_poly.pdbx_seq_one_letter_code
_entity_poly.pdbx_strand_id
1 'polypeptide(L)'
;MRLLFWSLPPLQRNRLVNFTFNATGLPLQDLIVGASVYFPPLFKAVMLGFIIWLVTHRLLRDWMYSGEIWHPMLMDLSLFVLAVCLGLAMLIVW
;
A
#
# COMPACT_ATOMS: atom_id res chain seq x y z
N MET A 1 21.20 -33.63 0.12
CA MET A 1 21.41 -32.41 0.94
C MET A 1 20.90 -32.51 2.39
N ARG A 2 20.00 -33.44 2.76
CA ARG A 2 19.47 -33.55 4.15
C ARG A 2 20.39 -34.29 5.15
N LEU A 3 21.37 -35.05 4.64
CA LEU A 3 22.28 -35.86 5.47
C LEU A 3 23.54 -35.09 5.92
N LEU A 4 23.93 -34.01 5.23
CA LEU A 4 25.09 -33.19 5.59
C LEU A 4 24.82 -32.26 6.78
N PHE A 5 23.54 -31.95 7.04
CA PHE A 5 23.13 -31.04 8.11
C PHE A 5 23.31 -31.63 9.51
N TRP A 6 23.20 -32.97 9.61
CA TRP A 6 23.34 -33.68 10.88
C TRP A 6 24.79 -34.00 11.26
N SER A 7 25.73 -33.95 10.31
CA SER A 7 27.15 -34.19 10.55
C SER A 7 27.92 -32.96 11.05
N LEU A 8 27.29 -31.79 11.14
CA LEU A 8 27.93 -30.58 11.66
C LEU A 8 27.94 -30.55 13.19
N PRO A 9 29.04 -30.07 13.82
CA PRO A 9 29.12 -29.91 15.26
C PRO A 9 27.99 -28.99 15.77
N PRO A 10 27.45 -29.23 16.99
CA PRO A 10 26.25 -28.55 17.48
C PRO A 10 26.38 -27.03 17.50
N LEU A 11 27.58 -26.51 17.75
CA LEU A 11 27.91 -25.08 17.66
C LEU A 11 27.76 -24.53 16.23
N GLN A 12 28.18 -25.27 15.20
CA GLN A 12 28.06 -24.84 13.80
C GLN A 12 26.63 -24.98 13.29
N ARG A 13 25.89 -26.01 13.74
CA ARG A 13 24.46 -26.16 13.47
C ARG A 13 23.67 -24.97 14.04
N ASN A 14 23.89 -24.63 15.31
CA ASN A 14 23.25 -23.46 15.94
C ASN A 14 23.64 -22.14 15.25
N ARG A 15 24.90 -22.03 14.79
CA ARG A 15 25.34 -20.86 14.03
C ARG A 15 24.61 -20.77 12.68
N LEU A 16 24.37 -21.88 11.99
CA LEU A 16 23.61 -21.92 10.73
C LEU A 16 22.13 -21.59 10.90
N VAL A 17 21.44 -22.09 11.93
CA VAL A 17 20.04 -21.67 12.20
C VAL A 17 19.96 -20.20 12.60
N ASN A 18 20.92 -19.70 13.37
CA ASN A 18 21.03 -18.26 13.65
C ASN A 18 21.32 -17.44 12.39
N PHE A 19 22.15 -17.92 11.45
CA PHE A 19 22.34 -17.28 10.16
C PHE A 19 21.09 -17.31 9.27
N THR A 20 20.27 -18.36 9.38
CA THR A 20 19.00 -18.45 8.63
C THR A 20 17.97 -17.44 9.15
N PHE A 21 17.97 -17.18 10.47
CA PHE A 21 17.19 -16.10 11.10
C PHE A 21 17.80 -14.70 10.88
N ASN A 22 19.11 -14.61 10.67
CA ASN A 22 19.86 -13.40 10.34
C ASN A 22 20.03 -13.19 8.82
N ALA A 23 19.05 -13.62 8.03
CA ALA A 23 18.98 -13.30 6.60
C ALA A 23 18.52 -11.84 6.43
N THR A 24 19.34 -10.91 6.92
CA THR A 24 19.27 -9.48 6.61
C THR A 24 19.51 -9.32 5.11
N GLY A 25 18.46 -9.09 4.32
CA GLY A 25 18.58 -8.85 2.87
C GLY A 25 17.79 -9.81 1.96
N LEU A 26 16.74 -10.47 2.45
CA LEU A 26 15.73 -11.04 1.55
C LEU A 26 14.92 -9.89 0.94
N PRO A 27 14.92 -9.71 -0.41
CA PRO A 27 14.20 -8.61 -1.06
C PRO A 27 12.70 -8.63 -0.73
N LEU A 28 12.16 -9.80 -0.40
CA LEU A 28 10.78 -10.00 0.01
C LEU A 28 10.49 -9.41 1.40
N GLN A 29 11.42 -9.52 2.35
CA GLN A 29 11.25 -8.98 3.70
C GLN A 29 11.36 -7.46 3.71
N ASP A 30 12.32 -6.91 2.96
CA ASP A 30 12.46 -5.46 2.79
C ASP A 30 11.24 -4.85 2.04
N LEU A 31 10.68 -5.60 1.07
CA LEU A 31 9.45 -5.20 0.38
C LEU A 31 8.23 -5.24 1.31
N ILE A 32 8.08 -6.27 2.15
CA ILE A 32 6.97 -6.38 3.13
C ILE A 32 7.07 -5.25 4.16
N VAL A 33 8.27 -4.98 4.69
CA VAL A 33 8.49 -3.90 5.66
C VAL A 33 8.23 -2.55 5.01
N GLY A 34 8.78 -2.29 3.82
CA GLY A 34 8.50 -1.08 3.05
C GLY A 34 7.01 -0.89 2.79
N ALA A 35 6.33 -1.93 2.30
CA ALA A 35 4.89 -1.90 2.09
C ALA A 35 4.14 -1.58 3.39
N SER A 36 4.51 -2.18 4.52
CA SER A 36 3.89 -1.93 5.83
C SER A 36 4.14 -0.54 6.40
N VAL A 37 5.19 0.17 5.98
CA VAL A 37 5.47 1.56 6.37
C VAL A 37 4.69 2.55 5.52
N TYR A 38 4.50 2.26 4.22
CA TYR A 38 3.71 3.11 3.32
C TYR A 38 2.19 2.86 3.43
N PHE A 39 1.76 1.66 3.79
CA PHE A 39 0.33 1.32 3.90
C PHE A 39 -0.43 2.19 4.92
N PRO A 40 0.08 2.47 6.13
CA PRO A 40 -0.63 3.25 7.14
C PRO A 40 -0.89 4.71 6.72
N PRO A 41 0.09 5.47 6.18
CA PRO A 41 -0.16 6.81 5.63
C PRO A 41 -1.07 6.79 4.40
N LEU A 42 -0.89 5.82 3.49
CA LEU A 42 -1.67 5.72 2.26
C LEU A 42 -3.14 5.38 2.57
N PHE A 43 -3.39 4.52 3.56
CA PHE A 43 -4.74 4.23 4.06
C PHE A 43 -5.40 5.48 4.65
N LYS A 44 -4.66 6.29 5.42
CA LYS A 44 -5.17 7.58 5.92
C LYS A 44 -5.52 8.54 4.78
N ALA A 45 -4.67 8.63 3.76
CA ALA A 45 -4.91 9.47 2.60
C ALA A 45 -6.15 9.01 1.80
N VAL A 46 -6.35 7.69 1.63
CA VAL A 46 -7.54 7.15 0.96
C VAL A 46 -8.80 7.45 1.77
N MET A 47 -8.76 7.31 3.10
CA MET A 47 -9.91 7.65 3.96
C MET A 47 -10.26 9.14 3.87
N LEU A 48 -9.27 10.04 3.89
CA LEU A 48 -9.49 11.48 3.70
C LEU A 48 -10.01 11.80 2.29
N GLY A 49 -9.39 11.23 1.26
CA GLY A 49 -9.80 11.38 -0.13
C GLY A 49 -11.22 10.88 -0.35
N PHE A 50 -11.63 9.80 0.31
CA PHE A 50 -13.00 9.29 0.26
C PHE A 50 -14.02 10.29 0.82
N ILE A 51 -13.70 10.97 1.93
CA ILE A 51 -14.58 12.03 2.48
C ILE A 51 -14.70 13.21 1.51
N ILE A 52 -13.59 13.68 0.94
CA ILE A 52 -13.58 14.77 -0.06
C ILE A 52 -14.37 14.37 -1.32
N TRP A 53 -14.19 13.12 -1.76
CA TRP A 53 -14.90 12.57 -2.89
C TRP A 53 -16.40 12.47 -2.63
N LEU A 54 -16.86 12.04 -1.44
CA LEU A 54 -18.29 11.98 -1.13
C LEU A 54 -18.99 13.35 -1.27
N VAL A 55 -18.32 14.42 -0.86
CA VAL A 55 -18.82 15.78 -1.04
C VAL A 55 -18.85 16.15 -2.52
N THR A 56 -17.72 16.01 -3.21
CA THR A 56 -17.58 16.34 -4.64
C THR A 56 -18.57 15.55 -5.52
N HIS A 57 -18.68 14.25 -5.30
CA HIS A 57 -19.58 13.35 -6.01
C HIS A 57 -21.04 13.77 -5.83
N ARG A 58 -21.44 14.22 -4.63
CA ARG A 58 -22.80 14.73 -4.41
C ARG A 58 -23.11 15.96 -5.25
N LEU A 59 -22.16 16.89 -5.37
CA LEU A 59 -22.36 18.12 -6.16
C LEU A 59 -22.31 17.86 -7.67
N LEU A 60 -21.40 16.99 -8.12
CA LEU A 60 -21.20 16.72 -9.55
C LEU A 60 -22.16 15.64 -10.09
N ARG A 61 -22.93 14.97 -9.23
CA ARG A 61 -23.91 13.95 -9.62
C ARG A 61 -24.88 14.46 -10.67
N ASP A 62 -25.54 15.58 -10.41
CA ASP A 62 -26.60 16.08 -11.29
C ASP A 62 -26.05 16.47 -12.67
N TRP A 63 -24.81 16.96 -12.71
CA TRP A 63 -24.10 17.27 -13.96
C TRP A 63 -23.64 16.01 -14.70
N MET A 64 -23.07 15.05 -13.98
CA MET A 64 -22.57 13.78 -14.52
C MET A 64 -23.67 12.95 -15.19
N TYR A 65 -24.90 13.03 -14.68
CA TYR A 65 -26.06 12.34 -15.24
C TYR A 65 -26.91 13.19 -16.20
N SER A 66 -26.42 14.38 -16.60
CA SER A 66 -27.13 15.26 -17.54
C SER A 66 -27.25 14.72 -18.97
N GLY A 67 -26.59 13.60 -19.29
CA GLY A 67 -26.59 12.99 -20.62
C GLY A 67 -25.47 13.50 -21.54
N GLU A 68 -24.77 14.55 -21.14
CA GLU A 68 -23.65 15.17 -21.88
C GLU A 68 -22.32 14.39 -21.71
N ILE A 69 -22.21 13.55 -20.68
CA ILE A 69 -20.97 12.80 -20.34
C ILE A 69 -21.08 11.35 -20.80
N TRP A 70 -20.12 10.93 -21.64
CA TRP A 70 -20.10 9.61 -22.28
C TRP A 70 -19.83 8.44 -21.33
N HIS A 71 -18.92 8.62 -20.36
CA HIS A 71 -18.57 7.59 -19.37
C HIS A 71 -18.57 8.13 -17.92
N PRO A 72 -19.75 8.22 -17.28
CA PRO A 72 -19.88 8.78 -15.93
C PRO A 72 -19.05 8.01 -14.89
N MET A 73 -18.95 6.69 -15.01
CA MET A 73 -18.10 5.85 -14.14
C MET A 73 -16.61 6.20 -14.23
N LEU A 74 -16.11 6.54 -15.42
CA LEU A 74 -14.69 6.84 -15.64
C LEU A 74 -14.32 8.22 -15.06
N MET A 75 -15.24 9.18 -15.18
CA MET A 75 -15.10 10.50 -14.59
C MET A 75 -15.16 10.44 -13.06
N ASP A 76 -16.06 9.64 -12.50
CA ASP A 76 -16.16 9.47 -11.05
C ASP A 76 -14.90 8.83 -10.45
N LEU A 77 -14.32 7.84 -11.14
CA LEU A 77 -13.05 7.23 -10.74
C LEU A 77 -11.89 8.23 -10.75
N SER A 78 -11.80 9.09 -11.77
CA SER A 78 -10.72 10.08 -11.83
C SER A 78 -10.87 11.16 -10.75
N LEU A 79 -12.10 11.60 -10.45
CA LEU A 79 -12.40 12.48 -9.31
C LEU A 79 -12.01 11.83 -7.97
N PHE A 80 -12.27 10.54 -7.82
CA PHE A 80 -11.85 9.79 -6.64
C PHE A 80 -10.32 9.77 -6.51
N VAL A 81 -9.59 9.46 -7.58
CA VAL A 81 -8.11 9.45 -7.57
C VAL A 81 -7.54 10.84 -7.27
N LEU A 82 -8.11 11.92 -7.84
CA LEU A 82 -7.71 13.29 -7.53
C LEU A 82 -7.94 13.64 -6.05
N ALA A 83 -9.06 13.20 -5.47
CA ALA A 83 -9.36 13.40 -4.05
C ALA A 83 -8.37 12.64 -3.16
N VAL A 84 -7.97 11.42 -3.53
CA VAL A 84 -6.92 10.66 -2.82
C VAL A 84 -5.55 11.34 -2.94
N CYS A 85 -5.20 11.88 -4.11
CA CYS A 85 -3.98 12.68 -4.29
C CYS A 85 -3.98 13.95 -3.42
N LEU A 86 -5.12 14.64 -3.31
CA LEU A 86 -5.26 15.79 -2.40
C LEU A 86 -5.14 15.36 -0.93
N GLY A 87 -5.76 14.23 -0.55
CA GLY A 87 -5.63 13.65 0.78
C GLY A 87 -4.18 13.31 1.12
N LEU A 88 -3.43 12.75 0.16
CA LEU A 88 -2.00 12.46 0.31
C LEU A 88 -1.17 13.74 0.45
N ALA A 89 -1.42 14.74 -0.41
CA ALA A 89 -0.72 16.02 -0.37
C ALA A 89 -0.93 16.74 0.96
N MET A 90 -2.17 16.76 1.47
CA MET A 90 -2.49 17.33 2.77
C MET A 90 -1.77 16.62 3.92
N LEU A 91 -1.63 15.29 3.83
CA LEU A 91 -0.92 14.46 4.82
C LEU A 91 0.61 14.59 4.75
N ILE A 92 1.15 15.08 3.63
CA ILE A 92 2.57 15.39 3.43
C ILE A 92 2.90 16.81 3.91
N VAL A 93 1.97 17.76 3.71
CA VAL A 93 2.13 19.17 4.10
C VAL A 93 2.05 19.37 5.62
N TRP A 94 1.31 18.51 6.32
CA TRP A 94 1.08 18.59 7.77
C TRP A 94 1.95 17.58 8.52
#